data_AF-A0A818SIX6-F1
#
_entry.id   AF-A0A818SIX6-F1
#
_cell.length_a   1.000
_cell.length_b   1.000
_cell.length_c   1.000
_cell.angle_alpha   90.00
_cell.angle_beta   90.00
_cell.angle_gamma   90.00
#
_symmetry.space_group_name_H-M   'P 1'
#
loop_
_entity.id
_entity.type
_entity.pdbx_description
1 polymer ?
#
loop_
_entity_poly.entity_id
_entity_poly.type
_entity_poly.pdbx_seq_one_letter_code
_entity_poly.pdbx_strand_id
1 'polypeptide(L)'
;MDDEERPALQVEVIATDFDGFRVVFGDYKIGDAPVLLVNCLKYLPVAFCQANDVRTQVLPPLHYVYYTWVNPLKPRTLAIACHDQSVSIGLNPLCGVLEAKDLQPVYYAVFQDGPQTVLLFAEETALIEAVTNVR
;
A
#
# COMPACT_ATOMS: atom_id res chain seq x y z
N MET A 1 -15.21 -27.51 10.15
CA MET A 1 -15.79 -26.44 10.99
C MET A 1 -15.38 -25.19 10.25
N ASP A 2 -16.26 -24.73 9.37
CA ASP A 2 -15.97 -23.58 8.52
C ASP A 2 -15.85 -22.38 9.45
N ASP A 3 -14.67 -21.77 9.51
CA ASP A 3 -14.52 -20.43 10.07
C ASP A 3 -15.33 -19.52 9.14
N GLU A 4 -16.58 -19.29 9.52
CA GLU A 4 -17.46 -18.35 8.84
C GLU A 4 -16.81 -16.97 8.98
N GLU A 5 -16.09 -16.57 7.94
CA GLU A 5 -15.26 -15.37 7.88
C GLU A 5 -16.15 -14.18 8.22
N ARG A 6 -15.97 -13.62 9.42
CA ARG A 6 -16.83 -12.53 9.90
C ARG A 6 -16.60 -11.33 8.97
N PRO A 7 -17.65 -10.75 8.36
CA PRO A 7 -17.48 -9.64 7.46
C PRO A 7 -16.90 -8.44 8.21
N ALA A 8 -15.83 -7.87 7.66
CA ALA A 8 -15.29 -6.62 8.17
C ALA A 8 -16.32 -5.48 7.98
N LEU A 9 -16.31 -4.51 8.90
CA LEU A 9 -17.22 -3.36 8.90
C LEU A 9 -16.39 -2.08 8.80
N GLN A 10 -16.71 -1.23 7.83
CA GLN A 10 -16.11 0.11 7.74
C GLN A 10 -16.86 1.05 8.70
N VAL A 11 -16.10 1.81 9.48
CA VAL A 11 -16.63 2.83 10.40
C VAL A 11 -15.91 4.15 10.14
N GLU A 12 -16.66 5.17 9.74
CA GLU A 12 -16.16 6.53 9.59
C GLU A 12 -16.66 7.39 10.76
N VAL A 13 -15.74 8.10 11.42
CA VAL A 13 -16.06 9.03 12.50
C VAL A 13 -15.68 10.44 12.05
N ILE A 14 -16.70 11.29 11.89
CA ILE A 14 -16.55 12.66 11.39
C ILE A 14 -16.86 13.63 12.53
N ALA A 15 -15.90 14.45 12.93
CA ALA A 15 -16.14 15.57 13.84
C ALA A 15 -16.90 16.69 13.10
N THR A 16 -17.92 17.27 13.71
CA THR A 16 -18.65 18.41 13.17
C THR A 16 -18.29 19.68 13.93
N ASP A 17 -18.33 20.82 13.25
CA ASP A 17 -18.00 22.13 13.83
C ASP A 17 -18.99 22.60 14.93
N PHE A 18 -20.08 21.87 15.15
CA PHE A 18 -21.20 22.26 16.03
C PHE A 18 -21.50 21.21 17.12
N ASP A 19 -20.47 20.82 17.89
CA ASP A 19 -20.56 20.01 19.13
C ASP A 19 -21.02 18.54 18.96
N GLY A 20 -20.65 17.88 17.86
CA GLY A 20 -20.98 16.47 17.68
C GLY A 20 -19.98 15.66 16.87
N PHE A 21 -20.25 14.36 16.79
CA PHE A 21 -19.60 13.46 15.86
C PHE A 21 -20.67 12.65 15.12
N ARG A 22 -20.42 12.39 13.84
CA ARG A 22 -21.23 11.49 13.02
C ARG A 22 -20.46 10.18 12.87
N VAL A 23 -21.08 9.08 13.27
CA VAL A 23 -20.59 7.72 12.98
C VAL A 23 -21.36 7.18 11.79
N VAL A 24 -20.64 6.77 10.75
CA VAL A 24 -21.22 6.12 9.57
C VAL A 24 -20.68 4.69 9.51
N PHE A 25 -21.59 3.73 9.41
CA PHE A 25 -21.27 2.33 9.16
C PHE A 25 -21.48 2.03 7.69
N GLY A 26 -20.57 1.25 7.10
CA GLY A 26 -20.63 0.84 5.72
C GLY A 26 -19.99 -0.52 5.48
N ASP A 27 -20.26 -1.08 4.31
CA ASP A 27 -19.58 -2.28 3.85
C ASP A 27 -18.08 -2.01 3.74
N TYR A 28 -17.27 -2.97 4.18
CA TYR A 28 -15.83 -2.90 4.02
C TYR A 28 -15.45 -3.09 2.55
N LYS A 29 -14.77 -2.08 1.99
CA LYS A 29 -14.38 -1.99 0.59
C LYS A 29 -12.86 -2.09 0.46
N ILE A 30 -12.41 -2.41 -0.75
CA ILE A 30 -10.99 -2.41 -1.09
C ILE A 30 -10.37 -1.04 -0.72
N GLY A 31 -9.28 -1.10 0.04
CA GLY A 31 -8.55 0.06 0.54
C GLY A 31 -9.08 0.67 1.84
N ASP A 32 -10.10 0.08 2.47
CA ASP A 32 -10.50 0.43 3.84
C ASP A 32 -9.48 -0.11 4.86
N ALA A 33 -8.83 -1.23 4.53
CA ALA A 33 -7.65 -1.68 5.24
C ALA A 33 -6.51 -0.68 5.05
N PRO A 34 -5.65 -0.46 6.07
CA PRO A 34 -4.31 0.06 5.85
C PRO A 34 -3.62 -0.76 4.74
N VAL A 35 -2.71 -0.18 3.96
CA VAL A 35 -1.90 -0.94 2.99
C VAL A 35 -0.64 -1.42 3.69
N LEU A 36 -0.28 -2.70 3.54
CA LEU A 36 0.99 -3.23 4.04
C LEU A 36 2.07 -2.95 3.00
N LEU A 37 3.02 -2.09 3.34
CA LEU A 37 4.20 -1.84 2.51
C LEU A 37 5.35 -2.70 3.01
N VAL A 38 5.97 -3.48 2.13
CA VAL A 38 7.07 -4.40 2.47
C VAL A 38 8.27 -4.10 1.58
N ASN A 39 9.37 -3.67 2.19
CA ASN A 39 10.62 -3.45 1.48
C ASN A 39 11.56 -4.65 1.68
N CYS A 40 11.65 -5.55 0.70
CA CYS A 40 12.58 -6.68 0.72
C CYS A 40 13.95 -6.35 0.09
N LEU A 41 14.20 -5.09 -0.28
CA LEU A 41 15.50 -4.66 -0.78
C LEU A 41 16.53 -4.71 0.35
N LYS A 42 17.77 -5.13 0.03
CA LYS A 42 18.81 -5.33 1.06
C LYS A 42 19.44 -4.03 1.53
N TYR A 43 19.55 -3.05 0.64
CA TYR A 43 20.32 -1.83 0.89
C TYR A 43 19.58 -0.53 0.56
N LEU A 44 18.45 -0.61 -0.15
CA LEU A 44 17.77 0.55 -0.69
C LEU A 44 16.50 0.88 0.11
N PRO A 45 16.40 2.11 0.65
CA PRO A 45 15.14 2.58 1.21
C PRO A 45 14.16 2.93 0.08
N VAL A 46 12.87 2.81 0.37
CA VAL A 46 11.79 3.22 -0.55
C VAL A 46 11.07 4.42 0.06
N ALA A 47 10.98 5.52 -0.68
CA ALA A 47 10.19 6.66 -0.29
C ALA A 47 8.74 6.49 -0.73
N PHE A 48 7.79 6.90 0.11
CA PHE A 48 6.36 6.76 -0.19
C PHE A 48 5.51 7.88 0.42
N CYS A 49 4.41 8.22 -0.23
CA CYS A 49 3.34 9.06 0.31
C CYS A 49 2.01 8.79 -0.42
N GLN A 50 0.91 9.36 0.07
CA GLN A 50 -0.30 9.47 -0.74
C GLN A 50 0.02 10.34 -1.96
N ALA A 51 -0.44 9.94 -3.15
CA ALA A 51 -0.15 10.66 -4.38
C ALA A 51 -0.62 12.12 -4.28
N ASN A 52 0.24 13.06 -4.70
CA ASN A 52 0.08 14.51 -4.58
C ASN A 52 0.11 15.07 -3.13
N ASP A 53 0.55 14.28 -2.16
CA ASP A 53 0.88 14.75 -0.81
C ASP A 53 2.38 15.10 -0.71
N VAL A 54 2.73 16.04 0.16
CA VAL A 54 4.11 16.50 0.42
C VAL A 54 4.78 15.73 1.57
N ARG A 55 4.00 14.95 2.34
CA ARG A 55 4.47 14.21 3.52
C ARG A 55 5.10 12.87 3.12
N THR A 56 6.25 12.95 2.47
CA THR A 56 7.05 11.78 2.12
C THR A 56 7.59 11.09 3.37
N GLN A 57 7.36 9.79 3.44
CA GLN A 57 7.93 8.88 4.43
C GLN A 57 8.96 7.98 3.77
N VAL A 58 9.83 7.37 4.57
CA VAL A 58 10.88 6.47 4.09
C VAL A 58 10.71 5.12 4.76
N LEU A 59 10.62 4.07 3.95
CA LEU A 59 10.58 2.68 4.37
C LEU A 59 12.01 2.11 4.28
N PRO A 60 12.68 1.81 5.41
CA PRO A 60 14.04 1.29 5.40
C PRO A 60 14.14 -0.07 4.69
N PRO A 61 15.36 -0.49 4.29
CA PRO A 61 15.60 -1.84 3.78
C PRO A 61 15.15 -2.90 4.79
N LEU A 62 14.60 -4.01 4.30
CA LEU A 62 14.14 -5.15 5.12
C LEU A 62 13.13 -4.78 6.22
N HIS A 63 12.30 -3.77 5.98
CA HIS A 63 11.26 -3.33 6.90
C HIS A 63 9.88 -3.36 6.25
N TYR A 64 8.85 -3.33 7.09
CA TYR A 64 7.47 -3.19 6.67
C TYR A 64 6.75 -2.13 7.50
N VAL A 65 5.66 -1.59 6.96
CA VAL A 65 4.79 -0.64 7.66
C VAL A 65 3.34 -0.79 7.18
N TYR A 66 2.40 -0.63 8.10
CA TYR A 66 0.98 -0.44 7.76
C TYR A 66 0.73 1.04 7.50
N TYR A 67 0.32 1.36 6.29
CA TYR A 67 0.07 2.72 5.85
C TYR A 67 -1.42 3.03 5.75
N THR A 68 -1.86 4.10 6.39
CA THR A 68 -3.22 4.64 6.26
C THR A 68 -3.20 5.97 5.52
N TRP A 69 -4.26 6.26 4.76
CA TRP A 69 -4.39 7.48 3.96
C TRP A 69 -4.35 8.74 4.83
N VAL A 70 -3.42 9.65 4.51
CA VAL A 70 -3.29 10.89 5.29
C VAL A 70 -4.44 11.86 5.02
N ASN A 71 -4.96 11.86 3.80
CA ASN A 71 -6.23 12.50 3.48
C ASN A 71 -7.24 11.44 3.03
N PRO A 72 -8.21 11.07 3.90
CA PRO A 72 -9.18 10.03 3.58
C PRO A 72 -10.16 10.44 2.46
N LEU A 73 -10.26 11.73 2.15
CA LEU A 73 -11.14 12.27 1.10
C LEU A 73 -10.47 12.31 -0.28
N LYS A 74 -9.17 11.98 -0.36
CA LYS A 74 -8.41 11.95 -1.62
C LYS A 74 -8.28 10.52 -2.15
N PRO A 75 -7.99 10.35 -3.45
CA PRO A 75 -7.77 9.04 -4.02
C PRO A 75 -6.75 8.21 -3.23
N ARG A 76 -7.05 6.92 -3.09
CA ARG A 76 -6.24 5.92 -2.41
C ARG A 76 -5.13 5.42 -3.35
N THR A 77 -4.23 6.33 -3.69
CA THR A 77 -3.09 6.09 -4.59
C THR A 77 -1.81 6.39 -3.83
N LEU A 78 -0.81 5.52 -3.95
CA LEU A 78 0.52 5.72 -3.38
C LEU A 78 1.45 6.28 -4.45
N ALA A 79 2.13 7.37 -4.16
CA ALA A 79 3.34 7.73 -4.88
C ALA A 79 4.51 7.04 -4.20
N ILE A 80 5.28 6.29 -4.97
CA ILE A 80 6.49 5.63 -4.50
C ILE A 80 7.69 6.15 -5.28
N ALA A 81 8.84 6.19 -4.64
CA ALA A 81 10.09 6.54 -5.26
C ALA A 81 11.24 5.69 -4.72
N CYS A 82 12.10 5.25 -5.62
CA CYS A 82 13.34 4.55 -5.31
C CYS A 82 14.37 4.97 -6.34
N HIS A 83 15.61 5.20 -5.90
CA HIS A 83 16.62 5.89 -6.71
C HIS A 83 16.13 7.28 -7.15
N ASP A 84 16.22 7.57 -8.45
CA ASP A 84 15.73 8.78 -9.12
C ASP A 84 14.39 8.54 -9.85
N GLN A 85 13.78 7.36 -9.70
CA GLN A 85 12.52 7.00 -10.33
C GLN A 85 11.36 7.12 -9.35
N SER A 86 10.19 7.47 -9.88
CA SER A 86 8.95 7.49 -9.12
C SER A 86 7.76 7.05 -9.95
N VAL A 87 6.77 6.46 -9.30
CA VAL A 87 5.52 6.02 -9.93
C VAL A 87 4.35 6.16 -8.97
N SER A 88 3.17 6.44 -9.51
CA SER A 88 1.92 6.42 -8.75
C SER A 88 1.19 5.09 -8.96
N ILE A 89 0.87 4.40 -7.87
CA ILE A 89 0.32 3.04 -7.85
C ILE A 89 -1.03 3.06 -7.12
N GLY A 90 -2.04 2.49 -7.77
CA GLY A 90 -3.35 2.23 -7.13
C GLY A 90 -3.36 0.92 -6.36
N LEU A 91 -4.50 0.57 -5.76
CA LEU A 91 -4.64 -0.65 -4.94
C LEU A 91 -4.99 -1.93 -5.70
N ASN A 92 -5.17 -1.83 -7.01
CA ASN A 92 -5.50 -2.99 -7.83
C ASN A 92 -4.25 -3.87 -8.01
N PRO A 93 -4.41 -5.21 -8.06
CA PRO A 93 -3.29 -6.10 -8.32
C PRO A 93 -2.54 -5.73 -9.60
N LEU A 94 -1.23 -5.54 -9.48
CA LEU A 94 -0.34 -5.07 -10.53
C LEU A 94 1.09 -5.46 -10.20
N CYS A 95 1.91 -5.70 -11.21
CA CYS A 95 3.36 -5.75 -11.06
C CYS A 95 4.03 -4.70 -11.95
N GLY A 96 5.24 -4.30 -11.58
CA GLY A 96 6.03 -3.38 -12.38
C GLY A 96 7.47 -3.32 -11.91
N VAL A 97 8.22 -2.42 -12.55
CA VAL A 97 9.64 -2.22 -12.31
C VAL A 97 9.95 -0.73 -12.25
N LEU A 98 10.83 -0.34 -11.34
CA LEU A 98 11.50 0.94 -11.29
C LEU A 98 12.91 0.75 -11.85
N GLU A 99 13.10 1.18 -13.10
CA GLU A 99 14.38 1.07 -13.81
C GLU A 99 15.15 2.39 -13.68
N ALA A 100 16.26 2.37 -12.96
CA ALA A 100 17.18 3.50 -12.89
C ALA A 100 18.43 3.20 -13.73
N LYS A 101 18.94 4.23 -14.42
CA LYS A 101 20.11 4.08 -15.31
C LYS A 101 21.33 3.64 -14.50
N ASP A 102 22.03 2.61 -14.98
CA ASP A 102 23.25 2.06 -14.38
C ASP A 102 23.07 1.53 -12.93
N LEU A 103 21.84 1.29 -12.50
CA LEU A 103 21.49 0.76 -11.17
C LEU A 103 20.69 -0.54 -11.29
N GLN A 104 20.66 -1.31 -10.19
CA GLN A 104 19.85 -2.53 -10.11
C GLN A 104 18.36 -2.18 -10.20
N PRO A 105 17.56 -2.88 -11.02
CA PRO A 105 16.13 -2.65 -11.10
C PRO A 105 15.45 -3.02 -9.78
N VAL A 106 14.42 -2.26 -9.42
CA VAL A 106 13.57 -2.56 -8.27
C VAL A 106 12.22 -3.00 -8.78
N TYR A 107 11.86 -4.25 -8.50
CA TYR A 107 10.56 -4.80 -8.86
C TYR A 107 9.54 -4.54 -7.75
N TYR A 108 8.28 -4.41 -8.14
CA TYR A 108 7.19 -4.30 -7.18
C TYR A 108 5.96 -5.09 -7.59
N ALA A 109 5.18 -5.50 -6.59
CA ALA A 109 3.89 -6.15 -6.76
C ALA A 109 2.85 -5.59 -5.77
N VAL A 110 1.67 -5.29 -6.29
CA VAL A 110 0.44 -5.10 -5.52
C VAL A 110 -0.36 -6.39 -5.59
N PHE A 111 -0.75 -6.93 -4.44
CA PHE A 111 -1.61 -8.11 -4.36
C PHE A 111 -2.51 -8.04 -3.11
N GLN A 112 -3.45 -8.98 -3.01
CA GLN A 112 -4.35 -9.11 -1.87
C GLN A 112 -3.93 -10.32 -1.03
N ASP A 113 -3.84 -10.13 0.28
CA ASP A 113 -3.69 -11.18 1.28
C ASP A 113 -4.93 -11.14 2.20
N GLY A 114 -5.97 -11.88 1.82
CA GLY A 114 -7.32 -11.67 2.37
C GLY A 114 -7.82 -10.24 2.11
N PRO A 115 -8.33 -9.51 3.13
CA PRO A 115 -8.81 -8.13 2.98
C PRO A 115 -7.68 -7.08 2.93
N GLN A 116 -6.43 -7.51 3.06
CA GLN A 116 -5.26 -6.66 3.18
C GLN A 116 -4.58 -6.48 1.81
N THR A 117 -4.47 -5.24 1.34
CA THR A 117 -3.61 -4.94 0.18
C THR A 117 -2.14 -4.93 0.60
N VAL A 118 -1.29 -5.64 -0.11
CA VAL A 118 0.17 -5.65 0.11
C VAL A 118 0.86 -5.03 -1.11
N LEU A 119 1.79 -4.10 -0.86
CA LEU A 119 2.73 -3.59 -1.84
C LEU A 119 4.15 -4.01 -1.44
N LEU A 120 4.74 -4.89 -2.22
CA LEU A 120 6.05 -5.49 -1.95
C LEU A 120 7.09 -4.99 -2.95
N PHE A 121 8.31 -4.70 -2.46
CA PHE A 121 9.48 -4.31 -3.26
C PHE A 121 10.57 -5.38 -3.18
N ALA A 122 11.15 -5.76 -4.31
CA ALA A 122 12.16 -6.82 -4.39
C ALA A 122 13.26 -6.54 -5.43
N GLU A 123 14.43 -7.14 -5.20
CA GLU A 123 15.57 -7.13 -6.14
C GLU A 123 15.43 -8.23 -7.22
N GLU A 124 14.63 -9.27 -6.95
CA GLU A 124 14.53 -10.47 -7.79
C GLU A 124 13.08 -10.72 -8.22
N THR A 125 12.89 -11.08 -9.49
CA THR A 125 11.54 -11.35 -10.04
C THR A 125 10.89 -12.58 -9.42
N ALA A 126 11.68 -13.56 -8.95
CA ALA A 126 11.16 -14.79 -8.36
C ALA A 126 10.22 -14.52 -7.16
N LEU A 127 10.51 -13.50 -6.35
CA LEU A 127 9.65 -13.13 -5.23
C LEU A 127 8.33 -12.51 -5.70
N ILE A 128 8.38 -11.66 -6.73
CA ILE A 128 7.21 -11.06 -7.36
C ILE A 128 6.35 -12.16 -7.99
N GLU A 129 6.95 -13.06 -8.76
CA GLU A 129 6.28 -14.19 -9.40
C GLU A 129 5.60 -15.10 -8.36
N ALA A 130 6.28 -15.37 -7.24
CA ALA A 130 5.72 -16.17 -6.16
C ALA A 130 4.45 -15.55 -5.56
N VAL A 131 4.40 -14.24 -5.35
CA VAL A 131 3.20 -13.58 -4.77
C VAL A 131 2.12 -13.30 -5.80
N THR A 132 2.44 -13.25 -7.09
CA THR A 132 1.43 -13.05 -8.14
C THR A 132 0.82 -14.34 -8.69
N ASN A 133 1.53 -15.48 -8.59
CA ASN A 133 1.07 -16.78 -9.09
C ASN A 133 0.32 -17.62 -8.05
N VAL A 134 0.34 -17.21 -6.77
CA VAL A 134 -0.51 -17.81 -5.75
C VAL A 134 -1.91 -17.20 -5.92
N ARG A 135 -2.75 -17.87 -6.72
CA ARG A 135 -4.18 -17.61 -6.85
C ARG A 135 -4.95 -18.91 -6.75
#